data_AF-A0A6J2TZH5-F1
#
_entry.id   AF-A0A6J2TZH5-F1
#
_cell.length_a   1.000
_cell.length_b   1.000
_cell.length_c   1.000
_cell.angle_alpha   90.00
_cell.angle_beta   90.00
_cell.angle_gamma   90.00
#
_symmetry.space_group_name_H-M   'P 1'
#
loop_
_entity.id
_entity.type
_entity.pdbx_description
1 polymer ?
#
loop_
_entity_poly.entity_id
_entity_poly.type
_entity_poly.pdbx_seq_one_letter_code
_entity_poly.pdbx_strand_id
1 'polypeptide(L)'
;MPAIMQPIVQMLIIVAATAVSSSAATPIMDTVYLNPGAFIDVTGNVYGAHTLRTYCYMGKRLSLLSMFETTEFVLSIQNEDYTEYGGRTPKEVMEHYNEQRSLFSFTLFSQKRQRVQLSPFEQQCIGVVTKEPYKVGLKHVPLDLWRFMQLAVGIMVFCSAGGLAKNNVFYYMAGIVLGICASLLVIIALTAKLFPKRPMMYGVLIGGWTIGFYILKQLMDNMRVILLTYREYVLGYLIVTGLISFLVCYRIGPPRNPRSQNIIKWVLQAVGGALVYFSSWHTSAAIALMVITFVVHYFPHSVLLYLKNAYRRRFPPKRRLLTMDEYYQQSVEETARSMAELRDFVNSPNCRQWSLMSRLRNPTRFANFANGAPHLDDEEIEDYSRAIEDELEGPDVDDDYLQCNMYYRPTAQRALRYTSSARQYAQREDRYDDDDEDDENSDETETEDYDNN
;
A
#
# COMPACT_ATOMS: atom_id res chain seq x y z
N MET A 1 -60.83 -70.36 9.01
CA MET A 1 -59.60 -69.52 9.05
C MET A 1 -58.65 -69.88 7.91
N PRO A 2 -58.99 -69.55 6.65
CA PRO A 2 -57.95 -69.21 5.68
C PRO A 2 -58.44 -68.12 4.70
N ALA A 3 -58.20 -66.84 5.00
CA ALA A 3 -58.49 -65.76 4.04
C ALA A 3 -57.55 -64.54 4.18
N ILE A 4 -56.52 -64.62 5.03
CA ILE A 4 -55.62 -63.49 5.33
C ILE A 4 -54.17 -63.77 4.87
N MET A 5 -53.87 -65.00 4.41
CA MET A 5 -52.49 -65.41 4.11
C MET A 5 -52.07 -65.25 2.64
N GLN A 6 -52.99 -64.88 1.74
CA GLN A 6 -52.67 -64.63 0.33
C GLN A 6 -52.11 -63.21 0.02
N PRO A 7 -52.59 -62.11 0.62
CA PRO A 7 -52.07 -60.77 0.26
C PRO A 7 -50.69 -60.47 0.88
N ILE A 8 -50.31 -61.16 1.97
CA ILE A 8 -49.01 -60.94 2.65
C ILE A 8 -47.86 -61.56 1.84
N VAL A 9 -48.08 -62.72 1.21
CA VAL A 9 -47.07 -63.39 0.37
C VAL A 9 -46.85 -62.63 -0.94
N GLN A 10 -47.90 -62.04 -1.53
CA GLN A 10 -47.73 -61.19 -2.72
C GLN A 10 -47.04 -59.85 -2.41
N MET A 11 -47.30 -59.24 -1.25
CA MET A 11 -46.56 -58.05 -0.79
C MET A 11 -45.07 -58.36 -0.55
N LEU A 12 -44.74 -59.51 0.03
CA LEU A 12 -43.34 -59.91 0.26
C LEU A 12 -42.58 -60.22 -1.04
N ILE A 13 -43.24 -60.76 -2.07
CA ILE A 13 -42.62 -61.00 -3.38
C ILE A 13 -42.41 -59.69 -4.15
N ILE A 14 -43.32 -58.70 -4.02
CA ILE A 14 -43.15 -57.39 -4.66
C ILE A 14 -42.03 -56.59 -3.96
N VAL A 15 -41.91 -56.67 -2.63
CA VAL A 15 -40.81 -56.03 -1.88
C VAL A 15 -39.46 -56.71 -2.14
N ALA A 16 -39.44 -58.04 -2.36
CA ALA A 16 -38.24 -58.76 -2.74
C ALA A 16 -37.81 -58.52 -4.20
N ALA A 17 -38.74 -58.23 -5.11
CA ALA A 17 -38.45 -57.93 -6.52
C ALA A 17 -37.94 -56.49 -6.76
N THR A 18 -38.11 -55.57 -5.81
CA THR A 18 -37.55 -54.20 -5.88
C THR A 18 -36.18 -54.05 -5.23
N ALA A 19 -35.60 -55.13 -4.69
CA ALA A 19 -34.25 -55.13 -4.13
C ALA A 19 -33.20 -55.78 -5.05
N VAL A 20 -33.46 -55.84 -6.36
CA VAL A 20 -32.39 -56.01 -7.35
C VAL A 20 -31.71 -54.65 -7.47
N SER A 21 -30.82 -54.37 -6.52
CA SER A 21 -29.80 -53.34 -6.67
C SER A 21 -29.06 -53.63 -7.96
N SER A 22 -29.34 -52.82 -8.99
CA SER A 22 -28.45 -52.67 -10.12
C SER A 22 -27.07 -52.38 -9.54
N SER A 23 -26.16 -53.35 -9.65
CA SER A 23 -24.74 -53.14 -9.40
C SER A 23 -24.22 -52.20 -10.48
N ALA A 24 -24.45 -50.91 -10.29
CA ALA A 24 -23.67 -49.89 -10.96
C ALA A 24 -22.22 -50.20 -10.61
N ALA A 25 -21.42 -50.54 -11.61
CA ALA A 25 -19.99 -50.76 -11.47
C ALA A 25 -19.43 -49.62 -10.63
N THR A 26 -18.80 -49.93 -9.49
CA THR A 26 -18.14 -48.91 -8.68
C THR A 26 -17.11 -48.23 -9.57
N PRO A 27 -17.26 -46.93 -9.87
CA PRO A 27 -16.33 -46.26 -10.75
C PRO A 27 -14.95 -46.30 -10.10
N ILE A 28 -13.95 -46.65 -10.90
CA ILE A 28 -12.57 -46.74 -10.47
C ILE A 28 -12.14 -45.33 -10.04
N MET A 29 -11.89 -45.13 -8.75
CA MET A 29 -11.38 -43.86 -8.22
C MET A 29 -9.90 -43.74 -8.59
N ASP A 30 -9.60 -42.92 -9.60
CA ASP A 30 -8.23 -42.48 -9.88
C ASP A 30 -8.08 -41.04 -9.36
N THR A 31 -7.63 -40.93 -8.09
CA THR A 31 -7.39 -39.63 -7.44
C THR A 31 -5.95 -39.22 -7.63
N VAL A 32 -5.74 -38.07 -8.27
CA VAL A 32 -4.40 -37.54 -8.54
C VAL A 32 -4.21 -36.23 -7.77
N TYR A 33 -3.17 -36.17 -6.95
CA TYR A 33 -2.81 -34.94 -6.25
C TYR A 33 -1.91 -34.07 -7.11
N LEU A 34 -2.37 -32.86 -7.41
CA LEU A 34 -1.65 -31.90 -8.24
C LEU A 34 -0.80 -30.98 -7.37
N ASN A 35 0.49 -30.89 -7.70
CA ASN A 35 1.37 -29.88 -7.15
C ASN A 35 1.19 -28.55 -7.90
N PRO A 36 1.36 -27.40 -7.22
CA PRO A 36 1.37 -26.10 -7.89
C PRO A 36 2.40 -26.05 -9.02
N GLY A 37 1.98 -25.68 -10.23
CA GLY A 37 2.80 -25.64 -11.44
C GLY A 37 2.87 -26.97 -12.22
N ALA A 38 2.26 -28.04 -11.74
CA ALA A 38 2.22 -29.33 -12.46
C ALA A 38 1.14 -29.33 -13.55
N PHE A 39 1.46 -29.98 -14.66
CA PHE A 39 0.55 -30.26 -15.77
C PHE A 39 0.56 -31.75 -16.06
N ILE A 40 -0.62 -32.32 -16.29
CA ILE A 40 -0.83 -33.72 -16.63
C ILE A 40 -1.59 -33.76 -17.95
N ASP A 41 -0.97 -34.39 -18.94
CA ASP A 41 -1.58 -34.67 -20.22
C ASP A 41 -2.27 -36.04 -20.14
N VAL A 42 -3.59 -36.05 -20.28
CA VAL A 42 -4.40 -37.27 -20.29
C VAL A 42 -4.75 -37.63 -21.73
N THR A 43 -4.29 -38.80 -22.16
CA THR A 43 -4.71 -39.39 -23.45
C THR A 43 -6.16 -39.84 -23.37
N GLY A 44 -6.91 -39.65 -24.46
CA GLY A 44 -8.33 -39.98 -24.56
C GLY A 44 -8.62 -41.42 -24.14
N ASN A 45 -9.65 -41.60 -23.31
CA ASN A 45 -9.92 -42.89 -22.68
C ASN A 45 -10.74 -43.77 -23.64
N VAL A 46 -10.16 -44.89 -24.08
CA VAL A 46 -10.82 -45.83 -25.03
C VAL A 46 -12.02 -46.54 -24.38
N TYR A 47 -12.08 -46.62 -23.05
CA TYR A 47 -13.07 -47.39 -22.28
C TYR A 47 -14.30 -46.59 -21.79
N GLY A 48 -14.61 -45.44 -22.39
CA GLY A 48 -15.95 -44.84 -22.31
C GLY A 48 -16.22 -43.83 -21.18
N ALA A 49 -17.43 -43.25 -21.25
CA ALA A 49 -17.89 -42.03 -20.57
C ALA A 49 -18.05 -42.11 -19.03
N HIS A 50 -17.68 -43.22 -18.40
CA HIS A 50 -17.99 -43.50 -16.99
C HIS A 50 -16.77 -43.50 -16.07
N THR A 51 -15.63 -42.96 -16.53
CA THR A 51 -14.41 -42.86 -15.71
C THR A 51 -14.29 -41.46 -15.12
N LEU A 52 -14.56 -41.34 -13.83
CA LEU A 52 -14.35 -40.12 -13.05
C LEU A 52 -12.87 -40.05 -12.63
N ARG A 53 -12.14 -39.05 -13.13
CA ARG A 53 -10.80 -38.74 -12.63
C ARG A 53 -10.86 -37.53 -11.73
N THR A 54 -10.37 -37.67 -10.50
CA THR A 54 -10.45 -36.63 -9.49
C THR A 54 -9.09 -36.03 -9.23
N TYR A 55 -8.96 -34.73 -9.46
CA TYR A 55 -7.76 -33.95 -9.24
C TYR A 55 -7.88 -33.15 -7.96
N CYS A 56 -6.98 -33.36 -7.01
CA CYS A 56 -7.03 -32.70 -5.72
C CYS A 56 -5.82 -31.82 -5.48
N TYR A 57 -6.07 -30.64 -4.92
CA TYR A 57 -5.07 -29.72 -4.40
C TYR A 57 -5.15 -29.71 -2.87
N MET A 58 -4.01 -29.86 -2.19
CA MET A 58 -3.92 -30.00 -0.74
C MET A 58 -3.98 -28.69 0.05
N GLY A 59 -3.87 -27.54 -0.62
CA GLY A 59 -3.73 -26.25 0.06
C GLY A 59 -2.31 -26.03 0.61
N LYS A 60 -1.93 -24.76 0.74
CA LYS A 60 -0.69 -24.30 1.37
C LYS A 60 -1.01 -23.76 2.76
N ARG A 61 -0.05 -23.87 3.70
CA ARG A 61 -0.17 -23.24 5.02
C ARG A 61 -0.23 -21.71 4.91
N LEU A 62 -0.99 -21.10 5.79
CA LEU A 62 -1.18 -19.65 5.84
C LEU A 62 0.18 -18.96 6.06
N SER A 63 0.54 -18.05 5.16
CA SER A 63 1.68 -17.13 5.33
C SER A 63 1.28 -15.71 4.92
N LEU A 64 1.84 -14.69 5.58
CA LEU A 64 1.51 -13.29 5.28
C LEU A 64 1.94 -12.87 3.87
N LEU A 65 3.04 -13.43 3.36
CA LEU A 65 3.55 -13.17 2.02
C LEU A 65 2.68 -13.81 0.92
N SER A 66 1.88 -14.83 1.27
CA SER A 66 1.00 -15.53 0.34
C SER A 66 -0.37 -14.88 0.16
N MET A 67 -0.63 -13.71 0.77
CA MET A 67 -1.97 -13.10 0.79
C MET A 67 -2.55 -12.78 -0.61
N PHE A 68 -1.69 -12.53 -1.60
CA PHE A 68 -2.09 -12.27 -2.99
C PHE A 68 -1.80 -13.43 -3.94
N GLU A 69 -1.47 -14.61 -3.40
CA GLU A 69 -1.33 -15.82 -4.21
C GLU A 69 -2.72 -16.24 -4.73
N THR A 70 -2.76 -16.70 -5.98
CA THR A 70 -3.95 -17.31 -6.56
C THR A 70 -3.56 -18.60 -7.26
N THR A 71 -4.35 -19.66 -7.03
CA THR A 71 -4.22 -20.93 -7.72
C THR A 71 -5.35 -21.06 -8.73
N GLU A 72 -5.02 -21.37 -9.98
CA GLU A 72 -5.99 -21.57 -11.05
C GLU A 72 -5.92 -23.02 -11.51
N PHE A 73 -7.05 -23.72 -11.47
CA PHE A 73 -7.22 -24.98 -12.17
C PHE A 73 -7.49 -24.69 -13.64
N VAL A 74 -6.64 -25.20 -14.52
CA VAL A 74 -6.72 -25.00 -15.96
C VAL A 74 -7.02 -26.34 -16.62
N LEU A 75 -8.20 -26.42 -17.25
CA LEU A 75 -8.61 -27.53 -18.08
C LEU A 75 -8.57 -27.10 -19.54
N SER A 76 -7.66 -27.69 -20.32
CA SER A 76 -7.55 -27.48 -21.76
C SER A 76 -8.14 -28.69 -22.48
N ILE A 77 -9.32 -28.51 -23.07
CA ILE A 77 -10.06 -29.55 -23.78
C ILE A 77 -10.58 -28.96 -25.10
N GLN A 78 -10.62 -29.74 -26.17
CA GLN A 78 -10.98 -29.21 -27.50
C GLN A 78 -12.50 -29.04 -27.65
N ASN A 79 -13.31 -30.03 -27.23
CA ASN A 79 -14.76 -29.94 -27.30
C ASN A 79 -15.41 -29.72 -25.93
N GLU A 80 -16.61 -29.14 -25.95
CA GLU A 80 -17.38 -28.82 -24.75
C GLU A 80 -18.05 -30.05 -24.10
N ASP A 81 -17.80 -31.27 -24.57
CA ASP A 81 -18.43 -32.52 -24.10
C ASP A 81 -17.76 -33.09 -22.83
N TYR A 82 -17.68 -32.27 -21.78
CA TYR A 82 -17.17 -32.66 -20.47
C TYR A 82 -18.07 -32.21 -19.33
N THR A 83 -18.03 -32.93 -18.20
CA THR A 83 -18.68 -32.52 -16.95
C THR A 83 -17.67 -32.40 -15.83
N GLU A 84 -17.80 -31.34 -15.05
CA GLU A 84 -16.97 -31.09 -13.88
C GLU A 84 -17.80 -31.20 -12.60
N TYR A 85 -17.24 -31.89 -11.61
CA TYR A 85 -17.76 -32.07 -10.27
C TYR A 85 -16.72 -31.51 -9.31
N GLY A 86 -17.12 -30.85 -8.24
CA GLY A 86 -16.15 -30.24 -7.34
C GLY A 86 -16.62 -30.37 -5.91
N GLY A 87 -15.65 -30.44 -5.03
CA GLY A 87 -15.84 -30.69 -3.62
C GLY A 87 -14.55 -30.42 -2.87
N ARG A 88 -14.62 -30.39 -1.55
CA ARG A 88 -13.45 -30.23 -0.68
C ARG A 88 -12.65 -31.52 -0.57
N THR A 89 -13.33 -32.66 -0.69
CA THR A 89 -12.71 -33.98 -0.58
C THR A 89 -13.01 -34.85 -1.81
N PRO A 90 -12.15 -35.86 -2.11
CA PRO A 90 -12.43 -36.79 -3.21
C PRO A 90 -13.74 -37.56 -3.04
N LYS A 91 -14.14 -37.83 -1.78
CA LYS A 91 -15.39 -38.50 -1.45
C LYS A 91 -16.61 -37.64 -1.78
N GLU A 92 -16.53 -36.35 -1.46
CA GLU A 92 -17.58 -35.38 -1.79
C GLU A 92 -17.73 -35.22 -3.30
N VAL A 93 -16.62 -35.17 -4.05
CA VAL A 93 -16.66 -35.14 -5.53
C VAL A 93 -17.37 -36.39 -6.09
N MET A 94 -17.11 -37.55 -5.49
CA MET A 94 -17.76 -38.81 -5.89
C MET A 94 -19.25 -38.83 -5.55
N GLU A 95 -19.64 -38.25 -4.41
CA GLU A 95 -21.05 -38.05 -4.05
C GLU A 95 -21.75 -37.14 -5.06
N HIS A 96 -21.14 -36.00 -5.41
CA HIS A 96 -21.64 -35.09 -6.44
C HIS A 96 -21.74 -35.75 -7.83
N TYR A 97 -20.81 -36.66 -8.16
CA TYR A 97 -20.88 -37.46 -9.38
C TYR A 97 -22.09 -38.41 -9.38
N ASN A 98 -22.29 -39.15 -8.28
CA ASN A 98 -23.41 -40.09 -8.14
C ASN A 98 -24.77 -39.37 -8.16
N GLU A 99 -24.86 -38.19 -7.55
CA GLU A 99 -26.06 -37.36 -7.55
C GLU A 99 -26.25 -36.56 -8.84
N GLN A 100 -25.34 -36.70 -9.82
CA GLN A 100 -25.27 -35.89 -11.05
C GLN A 100 -25.29 -34.37 -10.80
N ARG A 101 -24.85 -33.95 -9.60
CA ARG A 101 -24.68 -32.55 -9.22
C ARG A 101 -23.38 -32.02 -9.79
N SER A 102 -23.41 -31.63 -11.06
CA SER A 102 -22.30 -30.88 -11.64
C SER A 102 -22.02 -29.60 -10.83
N LEU A 103 -20.79 -29.07 -10.89
CA LEU A 103 -20.27 -27.84 -10.23
C LEU A 103 -21.09 -26.55 -10.41
N PHE A 104 -22.18 -26.70 -11.12
CA PHE A 104 -22.74 -25.82 -12.09
C PHE A 104 -24.26 -26.02 -12.13
N SER A 105 -24.76 -27.09 -11.50
CA SER A 105 -26.19 -27.42 -11.39
C SER A 105 -26.99 -26.41 -10.54
N PHE A 106 -26.36 -25.76 -9.56
CA PHE A 106 -27.00 -24.74 -8.71
C PHE A 106 -27.07 -23.35 -9.36
N THR A 107 -26.30 -23.11 -10.42
CA THR A 107 -26.46 -21.91 -11.25
C THR A 107 -27.34 -22.29 -12.44
N LEU A 108 -28.57 -21.77 -12.50
CA LEU A 108 -29.53 -21.99 -13.61
C LEU A 108 -28.92 -21.81 -15.02
N PHE A 109 -27.77 -21.16 -15.12
CA PHE A 109 -26.97 -21.02 -16.32
C PHE A 109 -25.50 -21.22 -16.00
N SER A 110 -25.08 -22.48 -15.96
CA SER A 110 -23.67 -22.80 -15.95
C SER A 110 -23.10 -22.80 -17.36
N GLN A 111 -22.20 -21.86 -17.59
CA GLN A 111 -21.25 -21.94 -18.69
C GLN A 111 -20.01 -22.68 -18.17
N LYS A 112 -19.60 -23.74 -18.86
CA LYS A 112 -18.41 -24.52 -18.52
C LYS A 112 -17.20 -23.59 -18.59
N ARG A 113 -16.42 -23.52 -17.51
CA ARG A 113 -15.23 -22.66 -17.42
C ARG A 113 -13.99 -23.51 -17.54
N GLN A 114 -13.17 -23.24 -18.54
CA GLN A 114 -11.84 -23.87 -18.69
C GLN A 114 -10.84 -23.45 -17.60
N ARG A 115 -11.14 -22.37 -16.86
CA ARG A 115 -10.31 -21.85 -15.77
C ARG A 115 -11.17 -21.64 -14.54
N VAL A 116 -10.85 -22.35 -13.48
CA VAL A 116 -11.51 -22.23 -12.18
C VAL A 116 -10.50 -21.69 -11.17
N GLN A 117 -10.81 -20.54 -10.58
CA GLN A 117 -9.99 -19.99 -9.50
C GLN A 117 -10.27 -20.79 -8.23
N LEU A 118 -9.22 -21.39 -7.67
CA LEU A 118 -9.25 -22.14 -6.43
C LEU A 118 -8.68 -21.28 -5.30
N SER A 119 -9.07 -21.58 -4.07
CA SER A 119 -8.39 -20.98 -2.93
C SER A 119 -7.02 -21.67 -2.75
N PRO A 120 -5.92 -20.92 -2.55
CA PRO A 120 -4.60 -21.50 -2.37
C PRO A 120 -4.39 -22.14 -0.99
N PHE A 121 -5.30 -21.90 -0.04
CA PHE A 121 -5.13 -22.31 1.37
C PHE A 121 -5.97 -23.51 1.77
N GLU A 122 -7.08 -23.76 1.08
CA GLU A 122 -7.99 -24.86 1.41
C GLU A 122 -7.80 -26.02 0.44
N GLN A 123 -8.05 -27.23 0.92
CA GLN A 123 -8.10 -28.40 0.06
C GLN A 123 -9.32 -28.31 -0.86
N GLN A 124 -9.10 -28.45 -2.16
CA GLN A 124 -10.15 -28.46 -3.18
C GLN A 124 -9.87 -29.56 -4.20
N CYS A 125 -10.92 -30.29 -4.58
CA CYS A 125 -10.88 -31.39 -5.51
C CYS A 125 -11.87 -31.16 -6.65
N ILE A 126 -11.44 -31.44 -7.88
CA ILE A 126 -12.25 -31.35 -9.09
C ILE A 126 -12.23 -32.71 -9.79
N GLY A 127 -13.40 -33.31 -9.96
CA GLY A 127 -13.65 -34.46 -10.80
C GLY A 127 -13.97 -34.04 -12.23
N VAL A 128 -13.29 -34.62 -13.21
CA VAL A 128 -13.54 -34.40 -14.63
C VAL A 128 -13.98 -35.70 -15.27
N VAL A 129 -15.08 -35.64 -16.03
CA VAL A 129 -15.58 -36.75 -16.84
C VAL A 129 -15.61 -36.29 -18.30
N THR A 130 -14.85 -36.99 -19.15
CA THR A 130 -14.76 -36.69 -20.58
C THR A 130 -14.30 -37.92 -21.36
N LYS A 131 -14.63 -37.95 -22.65
CA LYS A 131 -14.17 -38.97 -23.61
C LYS A 131 -12.89 -38.56 -24.34
N GLU A 132 -12.61 -37.26 -24.38
CA GLU A 132 -11.56 -36.68 -25.21
C GLU A 132 -10.22 -36.60 -24.49
N PRO A 133 -9.11 -36.48 -25.23
CA PRO A 133 -7.84 -36.10 -24.63
C PRO A 133 -7.91 -34.68 -24.07
N TYR A 134 -7.41 -34.48 -22.86
CA TYR A 134 -7.41 -33.19 -22.19
C TYR A 134 -6.12 -32.98 -21.41
N LYS A 135 -5.78 -31.70 -21.20
CA LYS A 135 -4.67 -31.31 -20.35
C LYS A 135 -5.21 -30.66 -19.08
N VAL A 136 -4.75 -31.12 -17.93
CA VAL A 136 -5.07 -30.53 -16.63
C VAL A 136 -3.81 -29.93 -16.05
N GLY A 137 -3.89 -28.72 -15.53
CA GLY A 137 -2.80 -28.15 -14.77
C GLY A 137 -3.28 -27.29 -13.62
N LEU A 138 -2.45 -27.20 -12.59
CA LEU A 138 -2.65 -26.25 -11.50
C LEU A 138 -1.67 -25.10 -11.68
N LYS A 139 -2.13 -23.99 -12.24
CA LYS A 139 -1.31 -22.79 -12.43
C LYS A 139 -1.23 -22.01 -11.11
N HIS A 140 -0.01 -21.80 -10.61
CA HIS A 140 0.23 -20.95 -9.45
C HIS A 140 0.67 -19.57 -9.89
N VAL A 141 -0.04 -18.55 -9.40
CA VAL A 141 0.32 -17.14 -9.62
C VAL A 141 0.74 -16.57 -8.26
N PRO A 142 2.04 -16.25 -8.07
CA PRO A 142 2.54 -15.81 -6.78
C PRO A 142 2.02 -14.42 -6.38
N LEU A 143 1.77 -13.54 -7.35
CA LEU A 143 1.20 -12.21 -7.12
C LEU A 143 0.15 -11.92 -8.19
N ASP A 144 -1.11 -11.97 -7.78
CA ASP A 144 -2.23 -11.54 -8.62
C ASP A 144 -2.35 -9.99 -8.57
N LEU A 145 -1.87 -9.34 -9.63
CA LEU A 145 -1.91 -7.89 -9.77
C LEU A 145 -3.33 -7.34 -9.73
N TRP A 146 -4.32 -8.10 -10.21
CA TRP A 146 -5.71 -7.64 -10.23
C TRP A 146 -6.26 -7.51 -8.81
N ARG A 147 -5.97 -8.49 -7.96
CA ARG A 147 -6.30 -8.47 -6.53
C ARG A 147 -5.60 -7.37 -5.77
N PHE A 148 -4.32 -7.15 -6.07
CA PHE A 148 -3.58 -6.03 -5.50
C PHE A 148 -4.19 -4.67 -5.89
N MET A 149 -4.53 -4.47 -7.16
CA MET A 149 -5.20 -3.27 -7.63
C MET A 149 -6.57 -3.10 -6.97
N GLN A 150 -7.34 -4.18 -6.81
CA GLN A 150 -8.62 -4.16 -6.11
C GLN A 150 -8.46 -3.74 -4.64
N LEU A 151 -7.44 -4.24 -3.93
CA LEU A 151 -7.12 -3.81 -2.57
C LEU A 151 -6.76 -2.32 -2.54
N ALA A 152 -5.88 -1.87 -3.43
CA ALA A 152 -5.44 -0.47 -3.50
C ALA A 152 -6.62 0.48 -3.74
N VAL A 153 -7.50 0.14 -4.68
CA VAL A 153 -8.73 0.89 -4.95
C VAL A 153 -9.66 0.88 -3.73
N GLY A 154 -9.85 -0.27 -3.08
CA GLY A 154 -10.67 -0.39 -1.86
C GLY A 154 -10.19 0.51 -0.72
N ILE A 155 -8.88 0.50 -0.43
CA ILE A 155 -8.25 1.36 0.58
C ILE A 155 -8.37 2.84 0.19
N MET A 156 -8.08 3.18 -1.07
CA MET A 156 -8.18 4.56 -1.55
C MET A 156 -9.60 5.10 -1.40
N VAL A 157 -10.62 4.33 -1.77
CA VAL A 157 -12.03 4.69 -1.64
C VAL A 157 -12.41 4.87 -0.16
N PHE A 158 -11.98 3.94 0.71
CA PHE A 158 -12.26 4.00 2.14
C PHE A 158 -11.66 5.26 2.79
N CYS A 159 -10.39 5.56 2.50
CA CYS A 159 -9.68 6.71 3.06
C CYS A 159 -10.21 8.04 2.52
N SER A 160 -10.50 8.10 1.23
CA SER A 160 -11.01 9.32 0.56
C SER A 160 -12.51 9.54 0.75
N ALA A 161 -13.24 8.63 1.41
CA ALA A 161 -14.71 8.66 1.49
C ALA A 161 -15.28 9.99 2.00
N GLY A 162 -14.63 10.60 3.00
CA GLY A 162 -15.04 11.90 3.53
C GLY A 162 -14.83 13.06 2.56
N GLY A 163 -13.78 13.00 1.73
CA GLY A 163 -13.51 13.98 0.68
C GLY A 163 -14.45 13.81 -0.52
N LEU A 164 -14.64 12.56 -0.97
CA LEU A 164 -15.53 12.21 -2.07
C LEU A 164 -16.99 12.58 -1.77
N ALA A 165 -17.48 12.32 -0.56
CA ALA A 165 -18.86 12.65 -0.17
C ALA A 165 -19.19 14.16 -0.20
N LYS A 166 -18.17 15.02 -0.10
CA LYS A 166 -18.30 16.48 -0.16
C LYS A 166 -18.02 17.05 -1.56
N ASN A 167 -17.44 16.26 -2.45
CA ASN A 167 -17.05 16.72 -3.77
C ASN A 167 -18.25 16.66 -4.74
N ASN A 168 -18.63 17.82 -5.27
CA ASN A 168 -19.73 17.93 -6.22
C ASN A 168 -19.47 17.14 -7.52
N VAL A 169 -18.22 17.06 -7.97
CA VAL A 169 -17.85 16.32 -9.19
C VAL A 169 -18.12 14.83 -9.01
N PHE A 170 -17.79 14.27 -7.84
CA PHE A 170 -18.06 12.87 -7.53
C PHE A 170 -19.56 12.56 -7.58
N TYR A 171 -20.41 13.44 -7.05
CA TYR A 171 -21.86 13.26 -7.09
C TYR A 171 -22.39 13.15 -8.52
N TYR A 172 -21.98 14.05 -9.43
CA TYR A 172 -22.42 14.00 -10.82
C TYR A 172 -21.88 12.78 -11.55
N MET A 173 -20.61 12.41 -11.38
CA MET A 173 -20.03 11.22 -12.01
C MET A 173 -20.68 9.93 -11.53
N ALA A 174 -20.87 9.78 -10.21
CA ALA A 174 -21.54 8.62 -9.64
C ALA A 174 -23.01 8.55 -10.07
N GLY A 175 -23.70 9.69 -10.12
CA GLY A 175 -25.07 9.80 -10.63
C GLY A 175 -25.21 9.40 -12.09
N ILE A 176 -24.28 9.82 -12.96
CA ILE A 176 -24.23 9.40 -14.36
C ILE A 176 -24.06 7.89 -14.48
N VAL A 177 -23.08 7.30 -13.77
CA VAL A 177 -22.84 5.84 -13.82
C VAL A 177 -24.06 5.06 -13.32
N LEU A 178 -24.65 5.48 -12.20
CA LEU A 178 -25.87 4.87 -11.68
C LEU A 178 -27.05 5.01 -12.65
N GLY A 179 -27.18 6.15 -13.33
CA GLY A 179 -28.21 6.39 -14.33
C GLY A 179 -28.04 5.54 -15.59
N ILE A 180 -26.81 5.37 -16.08
CA ILE A 180 -26.49 4.45 -17.19
C ILE A 180 -26.83 3.00 -16.81
N CYS A 181 -26.47 2.56 -15.60
CA CYS A 181 -26.81 1.24 -15.10
C CYS A 181 -28.33 1.05 -14.94
N ALA A 182 -29.03 2.05 -14.39
CA ALA A 182 -30.48 2.01 -14.20
C ALA A 182 -31.22 1.96 -15.54
N SER A 183 -30.79 2.74 -16.53
CA SER A 183 -31.38 2.72 -17.87
C SER A 183 -31.14 1.39 -18.60
N LEU A 184 -30.00 0.72 -18.39
CA LEU A 184 -29.78 -0.65 -18.88
C LEU A 184 -30.79 -1.61 -18.27
N LEU A 185 -31.03 -1.54 -16.95
CA LEU A 185 -32.03 -2.37 -16.28
C LEU A 185 -33.44 -2.13 -16.79
N VAL A 186 -33.79 -0.88 -17.11
CA VAL A 186 -35.09 -0.54 -17.72
C VAL A 186 -35.22 -1.15 -19.11
N ILE A 187 -34.19 -1.07 -19.97
CA ILE A 187 -34.21 -1.70 -21.30
C ILE A 187 -34.38 -3.21 -21.17
N ILE A 188 -33.66 -3.86 -20.25
CA ILE A 188 -33.81 -5.30 -19.98
C ILE A 188 -35.26 -5.61 -19.54
N ALA A 189 -35.85 -4.82 -18.65
CA ALA A 189 -37.23 -5.01 -18.21
C ALA A 189 -38.24 -4.82 -19.35
N LEU A 190 -38.02 -3.84 -20.25
CA LEU A 190 -38.88 -3.59 -21.41
C LEU A 190 -38.80 -4.73 -22.42
N THR A 191 -37.59 -5.18 -22.77
CA THR A 191 -37.40 -6.32 -23.68
C THR A 191 -38.04 -7.59 -23.12
N ALA A 192 -37.87 -7.88 -21.82
CA ALA A 192 -38.55 -9.00 -21.16
C ALA A 192 -40.08 -8.91 -21.24
N LYS A 193 -40.64 -7.70 -21.15
CA LYS A 193 -42.10 -7.46 -21.26
C LYS A 193 -42.63 -7.58 -22.70
N LEU A 194 -41.77 -7.34 -23.69
CA LEU A 194 -42.10 -7.41 -25.12
C LEU A 194 -42.15 -8.84 -25.67
N PHE A 195 -41.59 -9.85 -24.98
CA PHE A 195 -41.69 -11.26 -25.36
C PHE A 195 -42.98 -11.89 -24.82
N PRO A 196 -44.08 -11.96 -25.61
CA PRO A 196 -45.40 -12.33 -25.12
C PRO A 196 -45.66 -13.79 -25.50
N LYS A 197 -45.07 -14.74 -24.78
CA LYS A 197 -45.53 -16.14 -24.82
C LYS A 197 -46.09 -16.49 -23.45
N ARG A 198 -47.40 -16.75 -23.41
CA ARG A 198 -48.25 -16.73 -22.20
C ARG A 198 -47.82 -17.62 -21.00
N PRO A 199 -47.02 -18.70 -21.13
CA PRO A 199 -46.44 -19.38 -19.94
C PRO A 199 -45.11 -18.76 -19.45
N MET A 200 -44.37 -18.04 -20.29
CA MET A 200 -43.09 -17.41 -19.92
C MET A 200 -43.29 -16.15 -19.08
N MET A 201 -44.44 -15.46 -19.22
CA MET A 201 -44.78 -14.26 -18.46
C MET A 201 -44.90 -14.51 -16.94
N TYR A 202 -45.43 -15.67 -16.53
CA TYR A 202 -45.46 -16.08 -15.12
C TYR A 202 -44.07 -16.50 -14.60
N GLY A 203 -43.24 -17.08 -15.47
CA GLY A 203 -41.83 -17.39 -15.16
C GLY A 203 -40.97 -16.13 -14.96
N VAL A 204 -41.26 -15.04 -15.67
CA VAL A 204 -40.58 -13.74 -15.49
C VAL A 204 -41.07 -13.01 -14.24
N LEU A 205 -42.34 -13.20 -13.82
CA LEU A 205 -42.87 -12.59 -12.60
C LEU A 205 -42.30 -13.26 -11.32
N ILE A 206 -42.09 -14.59 -11.36
CA ILE A 206 -41.50 -15.37 -10.26
C ILE A 206 -39.95 -15.37 -10.34
N GLY A 207 -39.37 -15.30 -11.53
CA GLY A 207 -37.93 -15.27 -11.79
C GLY A 207 -37.35 -13.89 -12.16
N GLY A 208 -38.04 -12.80 -11.83
CA GLY A 208 -37.73 -11.46 -12.37
C GLY A 208 -36.29 -11.00 -12.13
N TRP A 209 -35.76 -11.27 -10.93
CA TRP A 209 -34.36 -10.97 -10.63
C TRP A 209 -33.37 -11.96 -11.26
N THR A 210 -33.72 -13.24 -11.40
CA THR A 210 -32.80 -14.25 -11.97
C THR A 210 -32.57 -14.03 -13.46
N ILE A 211 -33.59 -13.59 -14.20
CA ILE A 211 -33.46 -13.19 -15.60
C ILE A 211 -32.64 -11.91 -15.75
N GLY A 212 -32.83 -10.94 -14.86
CA GLY A 212 -32.00 -9.73 -14.81
C GLY A 212 -30.52 -10.06 -14.58
N PHE A 213 -30.23 -10.91 -13.59
CA PHE A 213 -28.87 -11.41 -13.33
C PHE A 213 -28.31 -12.22 -14.49
N TYR A 214 -29.13 -13.02 -15.19
CA TYR A 214 -28.71 -13.77 -16.37
C TYR A 214 -28.26 -12.84 -17.50
N ILE A 215 -29.08 -11.86 -17.87
CA ILE A 215 -28.72 -10.90 -18.92
C ILE A 215 -27.51 -10.06 -18.50
N LEU A 216 -27.41 -9.64 -17.23
CA LEU A 216 -26.27 -8.91 -16.72
C LEU A 216 -24.98 -9.75 -16.76
N LYS A 217 -25.05 -11.03 -16.35
CA LYS A 217 -23.93 -11.98 -16.45
C LYS A 217 -23.52 -12.18 -17.91
N GLN A 218 -24.48 -12.37 -18.82
CA GLN A 218 -24.24 -12.53 -20.24
C GLN A 218 -23.57 -11.29 -20.84
N LEU A 219 -24.01 -10.09 -20.43
CA LEU A 219 -23.37 -8.82 -20.76
C LEU A 219 -21.92 -8.82 -20.28
N MET A 220 -21.67 -9.12 -19.00
CA MET A 220 -20.34 -9.17 -18.40
C MET A 220 -19.39 -10.14 -19.13
N ASP A 221 -19.83 -11.36 -19.37
CA ASP A 221 -19.02 -12.41 -20.01
C ASP A 221 -18.70 -12.06 -21.48
N ASN A 222 -19.59 -11.33 -22.16
CA ASN A 222 -19.42 -10.92 -23.57
C ASN A 222 -19.06 -9.43 -23.75
N MET A 223 -18.68 -8.70 -22.69
CA MET A 223 -18.42 -7.26 -22.77
C MET A 223 -17.43 -6.89 -23.86
N ARG A 224 -16.36 -7.68 -24.04
CA ARG A 224 -15.34 -7.44 -25.07
C ARG A 224 -15.92 -7.54 -26.48
N VAL A 225 -16.76 -8.53 -26.74
CA VAL A 225 -17.41 -8.73 -28.04
C VAL A 225 -18.39 -7.59 -28.31
N ILE A 226 -19.18 -7.21 -27.30
CA ILE A 226 -20.16 -6.13 -27.40
C ILE A 226 -19.46 -4.78 -27.67
N LEU A 227 -18.38 -4.49 -26.94
CA LEU A 227 -17.66 -3.22 -27.05
C LEU A 227 -16.92 -3.08 -28.40
N LEU A 228 -16.37 -4.17 -28.95
CA LEU A 228 -15.64 -4.13 -30.22
C LEU A 228 -16.56 -4.19 -31.44
N THR A 229 -17.62 -5.00 -31.40
CA THR A 229 -18.51 -5.24 -32.55
C THR A 229 -19.56 -4.14 -32.70
N TYR A 230 -20.11 -3.63 -31.59
CA TYR A 230 -21.20 -2.66 -31.57
C TYR A 230 -20.77 -1.29 -31.04
N ARG A 231 -19.49 -0.92 -31.22
CA ARG A 231 -18.87 0.26 -30.60
C ARG A 231 -19.67 1.56 -30.79
N GLU A 232 -20.20 1.81 -31.98
CA GLU A 232 -20.94 3.04 -32.29
C GLU A 232 -22.27 3.11 -31.54
N TYR A 233 -22.98 1.98 -31.45
CA TYR A 233 -24.24 1.89 -30.70
C TYR A 233 -24.01 2.02 -29.19
N VAL A 234 -22.95 1.39 -28.67
CA VAL A 234 -22.58 1.49 -27.24
C VAL A 234 -22.17 2.92 -26.90
N LEU A 235 -21.37 3.58 -27.74
CA LEU A 235 -20.99 4.98 -27.56
C LEU A 235 -22.22 5.91 -27.60
N GLY A 236 -23.10 5.74 -28.60
CA GLY A 236 -24.35 6.50 -28.68
C GLY A 236 -25.23 6.31 -27.44
N TYR A 237 -25.36 5.06 -26.97
CA TYR A 237 -26.08 4.73 -25.75
C TYR A 237 -25.49 5.45 -24.52
N LEU A 238 -24.17 5.36 -24.32
CA LEU A 238 -23.48 6.00 -23.20
C LEU A 238 -23.61 7.52 -23.23
N ILE A 239 -23.54 8.14 -24.42
CA ILE A 239 -23.71 9.59 -24.56
C ILE A 239 -25.15 10.01 -24.24
N VAL A 240 -26.15 9.38 -24.85
CA VAL A 240 -27.55 9.78 -24.67
C VAL A 240 -28.01 9.53 -23.22
N THR A 241 -27.79 8.34 -22.69
CA THR A 241 -28.19 8.02 -21.31
C THR A 241 -27.35 8.77 -20.28
N GLY A 242 -26.07 9.02 -20.58
CA GLY A 242 -25.19 9.84 -19.75
C GLY A 242 -25.66 11.30 -19.68
N LEU A 243 -26.04 11.90 -20.81
CA LEU A 243 -26.60 13.26 -20.87
C LEU A 243 -27.93 13.37 -20.14
N ILE A 244 -28.85 12.41 -20.34
CA ILE A 244 -30.13 12.38 -19.62
C ILE A 244 -29.88 12.27 -18.11
N SER A 245 -28.99 11.36 -17.70
CA SER A 245 -28.64 11.17 -16.28
C SER A 245 -28.00 12.42 -15.69
N PHE A 246 -27.10 13.07 -16.44
CA PHE A 246 -26.48 14.33 -16.03
C PHE A 246 -27.52 15.45 -15.84
N LEU A 247 -28.46 15.61 -16.77
CA LEU A 247 -29.53 16.61 -16.64
C LEU A 247 -30.42 16.36 -15.42
N VAL A 248 -30.77 15.09 -15.17
CA VAL A 248 -31.55 14.69 -13.99
C VAL A 248 -30.76 14.98 -12.70
N CYS A 249 -29.48 14.60 -12.63
CA CYS A 249 -28.63 14.89 -11.47
C CYS A 249 -28.39 16.40 -11.28
N TYR A 250 -28.26 17.17 -12.35
CA TYR A 250 -28.13 18.63 -12.31
C TYR A 250 -29.41 19.31 -11.80
N ARG A 251 -30.58 18.79 -12.19
CA ARG A 251 -31.88 19.26 -11.72
C ARG A 251 -32.08 19.04 -10.21
N ILE A 252 -31.67 17.88 -9.69
CA ILE A 252 -31.81 17.52 -8.28
C ILE A 252 -30.76 18.26 -7.42
N GLY A 253 -29.54 18.39 -7.94
CA GLY A 253 -28.41 19.02 -7.26
C GLY A 253 -27.74 18.13 -6.20
N PRO A 254 -26.49 18.44 -5.81
CA PRO A 254 -25.75 17.66 -4.83
C PRO A 254 -26.30 17.85 -3.41
N PRO A 255 -26.20 16.83 -2.54
CA PRO A 255 -26.72 16.88 -1.18
C PRO A 255 -25.93 17.89 -0.32
N ARG A 256 -26.60 18.98 0.08
CA ARG A 256 -26.03 20.00 0.99
C ARG A 256 -26.13 19.64 2.47
N ASN A 257 -27.08 18.76 2.82
CA ASN A 257 -27.33 18.41 4.21
C ASN A 257 -26.19 17.53 4.77
N PRO A 258 -25.61 17.85 5.94
CA PRO A 258 -24.51 17.09 6.52
C PRO A 258 -24.90 15.65 6.84
N ARG A 259 -26.18 15.40 7.19
CA ARG A 259 -26.72 14.05 7.40
C ARG A 259 -26.62 13.20 6.12
N SER A 260 -27.01 13.73 4.97
CA SER A 260 -26.96 13.02 3.69
C SER A 260 -25.52 12.77 3.24
N GLN A 261 -24.62 13.74 3.45
CA GLN A 261 -23.19 13.57 3.17
C GLN A 261 -22.57 12.48 4.05
N ASN A 262 -22.96 12.41 5.32
CA ASN A 262 -22.55 11.31 6.20
C ASN A 262 -23.07 9.97 5.68
N ILE A 263 -24.34 9.84 5.30
CA ILE A 263 -24.85 8.57 4.74
C ILE A 263 -24.01 8.13 3.52
N ILE A 264 -23.72 9.04 2.59
CA ILE A 264 -22.88 8.74 1.41
C ILE A 264 -21.48 8.31 1.81
N LYS A 265 -20.86 8.99 2.79
CA LYS A 265 -19.56 8.59 3.34
C LYS A 265 -19.60 7.15 3.84
N TRP A 266 -20.62 6.78 4.63
CA TRP A 266 -20.71 5.45 5.23
C TRP A 266 -20.95 4.36 4.18
N VAL A 267 -21.79 4.65 3.17
CA VAL A 267 -21.98 3.75 2.02
C VAL A 267 -20.67 3.56 1.26
N LEU A 268 -19.92 4.64 1.03
CA LEU A 268 -18.65 4.57 0.32
C LEU A 268 -17.58 3.82 1.13
N GLN A 269 -17.56 3.98 2.45
CA GLN A 269 -16.73 3.18 3.37
C GLN A 269 -17.14 1.71 3.36
N ALA A 270 -18.44 1.39 3.34
CA ALA A 270 -18.92 0.01 3.25
C ALA A 270 -18.50 -0.64 1.91
N VAL A 271 -18.60 0.09 0.80
CA VAL A 271 -18.13 -0.37 -0.51
C VAL A 271 -16.61 -0.57 -0.53
N GLY A 272 -15.84 0.39 0.01
CA GLY A 272 -14.39 0.27 0.13
C GLY A 272 -13.97 -0.93 0.99
N GLY A 273 -14.63 -1.15 2.13
CA GLY A 273 -14.41 -2.31 3.00
C GLY A 273 -14.76 -3.63 2.33
N ALA A 274 -15.87 -3.70 1.60
CA ALA A 274 -16.23 -4.88 0.82
C ALA A 274 -15.18 -5.18 -0.28
N LEU A 275 -14.69 -4.16 -0.99
CA LEU A 275 -13.62 -4.34 -1.98
C LEU A 275 -12.34 -4.89 -1.33
N VAL A 276 -11.96 -4.39 -0.16
CA VAL A 276 -10.82 -4.90 0.63
C VAL A 276 -11.05 -6.36 1.03
N TYR A 277 -12.25 -6.70 1.52
CA TYR A 277 -12.57 -8.07 1.92
C TYR A 277 -12.45 -9.07 0.76
N PHE A 278 -13.01 -8.73 -0.41
CA PHE A 278 -12.96 -9.61 -1.59
C PHE A 278 -11.62 -9.61 -2.32
N SER A 279 -10.69 -8.72 -1.95
CA SER A 279 -9.38 -8.64 -2.62
C SER A 279 -8.50 -9.88 -2.38
N SER A 280 -8.65 -10.57 -1.24
CA SER A 280 -7.82 -11.73 -0.88
C SER A 280 -8.65 -12.97 -0.55
N TRP A 281 -8.10 -14.14 -0.88
CA TRP A 281 -8.63 -15.43 -0.44
C TRP A 281 -8.40 -15.67 1.06
N HIS A 282 -7.45 -14.97 1.67
CA HIS A 282 -7.08 -15.15 3.07
C HIS A 282 -8.01 -14.33 3.97
N THR A 283 -9.11 -14.95 4.42
CA THR A 283 -10.15 -14.28 5.23
C THR A 283 -9.59 -13.57 6.46
N SER A 284 -8.68 -14.20 7.23
CA SER A 284 -8.11 -13.58 8.43
C SER A 284 -7.24 -12.35 8.13
N ALA A 285 -6.46 -12.38 7.04
CA ALA A 285 -5.61 -11.27 6.63
C ALA A 285 -6.44 -10.13 6.04
N ALA A 286 -7.47 -10.45 5.25
CA ALA A 286 -8.43 -9.47 4.74
C ALA A 286 -9.16 -8.75 5.89
N ILE A 287 -9.60 -9.49 6.93
CA ILE A 287 -10.19 -8.90 8.14
C ILE A 287 -9.17 -8.04 8.90
N ALA A 288 -7.95 -8.50 9.09
CA ALA A 288 -6.90 -7.73 9.74
C ALA A 288 -6.61 -6.41 8.98
N LEU A 289 -6.55 -6.44 7.64
CA LEU A 289 -6.39 -5.26 6.81
C LEU A 289 -7.59 -4.31 6.91
N MET A 290 -8.82 -4.82 6.95
CA MET A 290 -10.00 -3.99 7.20
C MET A 290 -9.91 -3.30 8.56
N VAL A 291 -9.54 -4.02 9.62
CA VAL A 291 -9.37 -3.46 10.97
C VAL A 291 -8.26 -2.41 10.98
N ILE A 292 -7.10 -2.70 10.37
CA ILE A 292 -5.99 -1.74 10.26
C ILE A 292 -6.45 -0.47 9.52
N THR A 293 -7.13 -0.63 8.39
CA THR A 293 -7.64 0.51 7.60
C THR A 293 -8.65 1.33 8.40
N PHE A 294 -9.54 0.67 9.15
CA PHE A 294 -10.49 1.32 10.05
C PHE A 294 -9.76 2.08 11.16
N VAL A 295 -8.84 1.43 11.88
CA VAL A 295 -8.05 2.07 12.93
C VAL A 295 -7.31 3.28 12.37
N VAL A 296 -6.55 3.13 11.29
CA VAL A 296 -5.79 4.23 10.66
C VAL A 296 -6.70 5.39 10.24
N HIS A 297 -7.89 5.12 9.71
CA HIS A 297 -8.80 6.17 9.25
C HIS A 297 -9.45 6.95 10.41
N TYR A 298 -9.83 6.27 11.49
CA TYR A 298 -10.46 6.91 12.65
C TYR A 298 -9.43 7.42 13.67
N PHE A 299 -8.15 7.04 13.52
CA PHE A 299 -7.09 7.51 14.41
C PHE A 299 -6.80 9.00 14.17
N PRO A 300 -6.82 9.84 15.21
CA PRO A 300 -6.59 11.27 15.06
C PRO A 300 -5.14 11.54 14.67
N HIS A 301 -4.94 12.43 13.69
CA HIS A 301 -3.62 12.82 13.21
C HIS A 301 -2.74 13.43 14.31
N SER A 302 -3.35 14.04 15.33
CA SER A 302 -2.67 14.58 16.52
C SER A 302 -1.90 13.51 17.31
N VAL A 303 -2.45 12.30 17.45
CA VAL A 303 -1.77 11.20 18.17
C VAL A 303 -0.62 10.65 17.32
N LEU A 304 -0.76 10.66 16.00
CA LEU A 304 0.30 10.28 15.07
C LEU A 304 1.49 11.26 15.16
N LEU A 305 1.21 12.57 15.22
CA LEU A 305 2.21 13.61 15.48
C LEU A 305 2.83 13.48 16.88
N TYR A 306 2.02 13.18 17.89
CA TYR A 306 2.51 12.92 19.24
C TYR A 306 3.46 11.73 19.29
N LEU A 307 3.10 10.59 18.68
CA LEU A 307 3.95 9.41 18.56
C LEU A 307 5.24 9.70 17.80
N LYS A 308 5.17 10.45 16.70
CA LYS A 308 6.35 10.88 15.94
C LYS A 308 7.27 11.76 16.80
N ASN A 309 6.71 12.69 17.57
CA ASN A 309 7.47 13.56 18.46
C ASN A 309 8.05 12.78 19.66
N ALA A 310 7.30 11.85 20.24
CA ALA A 310 7.79 10.95 21.29
C ALA A 310 8.93 10.06 20.77
N TYR A 311 8.80 9.52 19.56
CA TYR A 311 9.85 8.78 18.89
C TYR A 311 11.09 9.63 18.63
N ARG A 312 10.93 10.86 18.12
CA ARG A 312 12.05 11.81 17.92
C ARG A 312 12.68 12.27 19.23
N ARG A 313 11.94 12.32 20.33
CA ARG A 313 12.49 12.56 21.68
C ARG A 313 13.29 11.38 22.17
N ARG A 314 12.82 10.15 21.90
CA ARG A 314 13.52 8.92 22.31
C ARG A 314 14.73 8.61 21.43
N PHE A 315 14.66 8.96 20.16
CA PHE A 315 15.70 8.78 19.15
C PHE A 315 15.95 10.11 18.43
N PRO A 316 16.66 11.05 19.06
CA PRO A 316 17.03 12.30 18.41
C PRO A 316 17.94 12.00 17.21
N PRO A 317 17.78 12.71 16.08
CA PRO A 317 18.67 12.55 14.94
C PRO A 317 20.11 12.89 15.39
N LYS A 318 21.07 12.04 15.00
CA LYS A 318 22.49 12.28 15.29
C LYS A 318 22.90 13.59 14.61
N ARG A 319 23.29 14.58 15.42
CA ARG A 319 23.89 15.81 14.90
C ARG A 319 25.27 15.46 14.37
N ARG A 320 25.49 15.65 13.07
CA ARG A 320 26.80 15.48 12.42
C ARG A 320 27.55 16.80 12.56
N LEU A 321 28.81 16.75 13.00
CA LEU A 321 29.71 17.92 12.90
C LEU A 321 29.91 18.23 11.41
N LEU A 322 30.08 19.51 11.09
CA LEU A 322 30.42 19.90 9.72
C LEU A 322 31.78 19.31 9.35
N THR A 323 31.94 18.92 8.09
CA THR A 323 33.27 18.62 7.57
C THR A 323 34.09 19.91 7.48
N MET A 324 35.42 19.80 7.40
CA MET A 324 36.29 20.98 7.30
C MET A 324 35.92 21.85 6.09
N ASP A 325 35.62 21.22 4.95
CA ASP A 325 35.18 21.92 3.74
C ASP A 325 33.84 22.63 3.94
N GLU A 326 32.86 21.99 4.60
CA GLU A 326 31.56 22.58 4.91
C GLU A 326 31.70 23.78 5.86
N TYR A 327 32.61 23.67 6.84
CA TYR A 327 32.92 24.77 7.77
C TYR A 327 33.58 25.95 7.05
N TYR A 328 34.54 25.69 6.17
CA TYR A 328 35.19 26.73 5.37
C TYR A 328 34.19 27.41 4.42
N GLN A 329 33.35 26.64 3.73
CA GLN A 329 32.34 27.21 2.87
C GLN A 329 31.35 28.08 3.65
N GLN A 330 30.92 27.62 4.83
CA GLN A 330 30.04 28.40 5.69
C GLN A 330 30.71 29.68 6.19
N SER A 331 32.01 29.64 6.54
CA SER A 331 32.73 30.84 6.99
C SER A 331 32.81 31.88 5.88
N VAL A 332 33.06 31.48 4.64
CA VAL A 332 33.08 32.38 3.47
C VAL A 332 31.70 32.97 3.21
N GLU A 333 30.65 32.14 3.20
CA GLU A 333 29.28 32.59 2.94
C GLU A 333 28.75 33.54 4.02
N GLU A 334 28.94 33.22 5.30
CA GLU A 334 28.50 34.08 6.41
C GLU A 334 29.35 35.35 6.54
N THR A 335 30.65 35.29 6.23
CA THR A 335 31.49 36.50 6.16
C THR A 335 31.02 37.41 5.03
N ALA A 336 30.76 36.87 3.84
CA ALA A 336 30.21 37.65 2.73
C ALA A 336 28.84 38.26 3.07
N ARG A 337 27.95 37.48 3.69
CA ARG A 337 26.62 37.94 4.12
C ARG A 337 26.70 39.04 5.16
N SER A 338 27.46 38.83 6.23
CA SER A 338 27.61 39.82 7.31
C SER A 338 28.26 41.11 6.82
N MET A 339 29.19 41.04 5.87
CA MET A 339 29.79 42.23 5.26
C MET A 339 28.81 43.00 4.35
N ALA A 340 27.92 42.29 3.65
CA ALA A 340 26.82 42.93 2.92
C ALA A 340 25.82 43.61 3.87
N GLU A 341 25.39 42.91 4.92
CA GLU A 341 24.51 43.46 5.96
C GLU A 341 25.15 44.69 6.65
N LEU A 342 26.46 44.66 6.88
CA LEU A 342 27.19 45.79 7.45
C LEU A 342 27.18 47.00 6.50
N ARG A 343 27.38 46.80 5.19
CA ARG A 343 27.30 47.88 4.20
C ARG A 343 25.91 48.49 4.15
N ASP A 344 24.87 47.65 4.13
CA ASP A 344 23.48 48.10 4.14
C ASP A 344 23.17 48.91 5.40
N PHE A 345 23.65 48.45 6.57
CA PHE A 345 23.49 49.18 7.82
C PHE A 345 24.19 50.55 7.80
N VAL A 346 25.42 50.62 7.29
CA VAL A 346 26.18 51.88 7.20
C VAL A 346 25.49 52.89 6.28
N ASN A 347 24.90 52.41 5.18
CA ASN A 347 24.14 53.23 4.24
C ASN A 347 22.71 53.54 4.71
N SER A 348 22.23 52.89 5.77
CA SER A 348 20.91 53.13 6.35
C SER A 348 20.85 54.43 7.16
N PRO A 349 19.68 55.09 7.26
CA PRO A 349 19.51 56.31 8.07
C PRO A 349 19.64 56.06 9.58
N ASN A 350 19.72 54.80 10.02
CA ASN A 350 19.87 54.42 11.43
C ASN A 350 21.34 54.51 11.90
N CYS A 351 22.30 54.52 10.98
CA CYS A 351 23.71 54.67 11.33
C CYS A 351 24.04 56.17 11.50
N ARG A 352 24.81 56.53 12.53
CA ARG A 352 25.29 57.91 12.73
C ARG A 352 26.59 58.12 11.95
N GLN A 353 26.52 58.17 10.62
CA GLN A 353 27.70 58.09 9.74
C GLN A 353 28.77 59.13 10.10
N TRP A 354 28.41 60.41 10.28
CA TRP A 354 29.38 61.47 10.59
C TRP A 354 30.08 61.31 11.95
N SER A 355 29.38 60.77 12.95
CA SER A 355 29.96 60.48 14.26
C SER A 355 30.87 59.25 14.24
N LEU A 356 30.60 58.30 13.34
CA LEU A 356 31.46 57.14 13.15
C LEU A 356 32.73 57.54 12.41
N MET A 357 32.61 58.33 11.33
CA MET A 357 33.72 58.76 10.48
C MET A 357 34.75 59.62 11.22
N SER A 358 34.33 60.43 12.18
CA SER A 358 35.25 61.24 12.99
C SER A 358 36.07 60.44 14.01
N ARG A 359 35.66 59.20 14.33
CA ARG A 359 36.34 58.33 15.29
C ARG A 359 37.27 57.32 14.62
N LEU A 360 37.15 57.12 13.32
CA LEU A 360 37.93 56.13 12.57
C LEU A 360 39.32 56.67 12.26
N ARG A 361 40.32 55.79 12.36
CA ARG A 361 41.73 56.11 12.02
C ARG A 361 41.90 56.40 10.52
N ASN A 362 41.19 55.65 9.66
CA ASN A 362 41.23 55.76 8.20
C ASN A 362 39.80 55.92 7.63
N PRO A 363 39.22 57.14 7.64
CA PRO A 363 37.84 57.36 7.21
C PRO A 363 37.65 57.12 5.70
N THR A 364 38.65 57.43 4.87
CA THR A 364 38.59 57.24 3.41
C THR A 364 38.46 55.77 3.02
N ARG A 365 39.19 54.88 3.70
CA ARG A 365 39.11 53.44 3.46
C ARG A 365 37.73 52.88 3.82
N PHE A 366 37.18 53.31 4.95
CA PHE A 366 35.84 52.92 5.36
C PHE A 366 34.76 53.41 4.38
N ALA A 367 34.89 54.63 3.86
CA ALA A 367 33.98 55.15 2.85
C ALA A 367 34.02 54.34 1.54
N ASN A 368 35.20 53.93 1.10
CA ASN A 368 35.35 53.06 -0.07
C ASN A 368 34.71 51.68 0.16
N PHE A 369 34.89 51.10 1.36
CA PHE A 369 34.23 49.85 1.75
C PHE A 369 32.69 49.96 1.74
N ALA A 370 32.14 51.05 2.27
CA ALA A 370 30.70 51.31 2.27
C ALA A 370 30.10 51.42 0.85
N ASN A 371 30.91 51.87 -0.12
CA ASN A 371 30.57 51.94 -1.54
C ASN A 371 30.81 50.63 -2.32
N GLY A 372 31.25 49.56 -1.64
CA GLY A 372 31.38 48.22 -2.23
C GLY A 372 32.81 47.74 -2.47
N ALA A 373 33.84 48.53 -2.12
CA ALA A 373 35.22 48.05 -2.18
C ALA A 373 35.47 46.90 -1.17
N PRO A 374 36.46 46.02 -1.41
CA PRO A 374 36.91 45.03 -0.43
C PRO A 374 37.27 45.66 0.92
N HIS A 375 37.18 44.87 1.98
CA HIS A 375 37.47 45.34 3.35
C HIS A 375 38.96 45.21 3.73
N LEU A 376 39.68 44.36 3.00
CA LEU A 376 41.13 44.16 3.11
C LEU A 376 41.77 44.73 1.84
N ASP A 377 42.92 45.38 2.02
CA ASP A 377 43.74 45.85 0.90
C ASP A 377 44.67 44.70 0.45
N ASP A 378 45.04 44.66 -0.83
CA ASP A 378 45.86 43.55 -1.38
C ASP A 378 47.23 43.43 -0.67
N GLU A 379 47.83 44.56 -0.30
CA GLU A 379 49.08 44.61 0.47
C GLU A 379 48.93 43.98 1.87
N GLU A 380 47.78 44.16 2.54
CA GLU A 380 47.52 43.53 3.85
C GLU A 380 47.33 42.02 3.73
N ILE A 381 46.73 41.56 2.62
CA ILE A 381 46.57 40.14 2.33
C ILE A 381 47.95 39.52 2.10
N GLU A 382 48.81 40.18 1.31
CA GLU A 382 50.17 39.72 1.05
C GLU A 382 51.06 39.77 2.29
N ASP A 383 50.97 40.81 3.11
CA ASP A 383 51.70 40.89 4.38
C ASP A 383 51.25 39.78 5.33
N TYR A 384 49.94 39.47 5.35
CA TYR A 384 49.42 38.35 6.13
C TYR A 384 49.86 37.00 5.60
N SER A 385 49.89 36.79 4.27
CA SER A 385 50.38 35.55 3.68
C SER A 385 51.88 35.36 3.95
N ARG A 386 52.69 36.42 3.80
CA ARG A 386 54.13 36.39 4.13
C ARG A 386 54.35 36.10 5.61
N ALA A 387 53.57 36.71 6.51
CA ALA A 387 53.67 36.45 7.94
C ALA A 387 53.31 34.99 8.31
N ILE A 388 52.39 34.36 7.57
CA ILE A 388 52.09 32.93 7.74
C ILE A 388 53.26 32.09 7.26
N GLU A 389 53.79 32.36 6.06
CA GLU A 389 54.93 31.64 5.50
C GLU A 389 56.17 31.72 6.42
N ASP A 390 56.49 32.91 6.93
CA ASP A 390 57.60 33.12 7.87
C ASP A 390 57.40 32.36 9.20
N GLU A 391 56.16 32.19 9.67
CA GLU A 391 55.84 31.42 10.88
C GLU A 391 55.90 29.90 10.66
N LEU A 392 55.63 29.44 9.42
CA LEU A 392 55.83 28.04 9.01
C LEU A 392 57.32 27.66 8.90
N GLU A 393 58.23 28.63 8.68
CA GLU A 393 59.67 28.38 8.52
C GLU A 393 60.48 28.43 9.83
N GLY A 394 59.85 28.63 11.00
CA GLY A 394 60.52 28.68 12.31
C GLY A 394 61.02 27.30 12.82
N PRO A 395 62.08 27.24 13.68
CA PRO A 395 62.79 25.97 13.95
C PRO A 395 62.06 24.96 14.84
N ASP A 396 60.98 25.35 15.53
CA ASP A 396 60.27 24.50 16.50
C ASP A 396 58.77 24.82 16.46
N VAL A 397 58.03 24.30 15.47
CA VAL A 397 56.57 24.43 15.45
C VAL A 397 55.95 23.05 15.35
N ASP A 398 55.39 22.58 16.47
CA ASP A 398 54.63 21.33 16.52
C ASP A 398 53.43 21.40 15.54
N ASP A 399 53.23 20.34 14.76
CA ASP A 399 52.19 20.25 13.72
C ASP A 399 50.77 20.58 14.25
N ASP A 400 50.49 20.29 15.53
CA ASP A 400 49.20 20.60 16.19
C ASP A 400 49.01 22.11 16.46
N TYR A 401 50.09 22.88 16.61
CA TYR A 401 50.04 24.33 16.81
C TYR A 401 49.80 25.08 15.49
N LEU A 402 50.31 24.52 14.39
CA LEU A 402 50.19 25.06 13.03
C LEU A 402 48.73 25.10 12.56
N GLN A 403 47.94 24.08 12.93
CA GLN A 403 46.55 23.96 12.49
C GLN A 403 45.59 24.92 13.21
N CYS A 404 45.97 25.42 14.40
CA CYS A 404 45.15 26.35 15.18
C CYS A 404 45.39 27.83 14.84
N ASN A 405 46.61 28.22 14.44
CA ASN A 405 46.95 29.63 14.17
C ASN A 405 46.47 30.15 12.82
N MET A 406 46.23 29.28 11.84
CA MET A 406 45.75 29.67 10.51
C MET A 406 44.30 30.24 10.55
N TYR A 407 43.56 30.03 11.63
CA TYR A 407 42.15 30.41 11.73
C TYR A 407 41.81 31.42 12.84
N TYR A 408 42.75 31.78 13.73
CA TYR A 408 42.54 32.90 14.66
C TYR A 408 43.85 33.41 15.28
N ARG A 409 44.21 34.69 15.07
CA ARG A 409 45.26 35.35 15.87
C ARG A 409 44.85 36.76 16.35
N PRO A 410 45.04 37.10 17.64
CA PRO A 410 44.79 38.46 18.13
C PRO A 410 45.85 39.44 17.63
N THR A 411 45.46 40.70 17.45
CA THR A 411 46.32 41.81 16.97
C THR A 411 47.70 41.90 17.65
N ALA A 412 48.74 42.13 16.86
CA ALA A 412 50.18 42.03 17.16
C ALA A 412 50.68 42.70 18.47
N GLN A 413 50.01 43.73 18.99
CA GLN A 413 50.38 44.36 20.26
C GLN A 413 50.25 43.42 21.48
N ARG A 414 49.48 42.33 21.39
CA ARG A 414 49.30 41.36 22.48
C ARG A 414 50.35 40.23 22.45
N ALA A 415 50.90 39.92 21.28
CA ALA A 415 51.90 38.85 21.10
C ALA A 415 53.23 39.18 21.81
N LEU A 416 53.68 40.44 21.74
CA LEU A 416 54.91 40.89 22.41
C LEU A 416 54.85 40.79 23.95
N ARG A 417 53.66 40.86 24.56
CA ARG A 417 53.48 40.67 26.01
C ARG A 417 53.51 39.19 26.43
N TYR A 418 53.13 38.30 25.52
CA TYR A 418 53.06 36.87 25.83
C TYR A 418 54.43 36.21 25.73
N THR A 419 55.24 36.58 24.72
CA THR A 419 56.62 36.07 24.58
C THR A 419 57.55 36.54 25.70
N SER A 420 57.35 37.75 26.25
CA SER A 420 58.08 38.20 27.45
C SER A 420 57.67 37.44 28.71
N SER A 421 56.38 37.07 28.82
CA SER A 421 55.85 36.31 29.95
C SER A 421 56.29 34.84 29.90
N ALA A 422 56.21 34.19 28.74
CA ALA A 422 56.58 32.79 28.57
C ALA A 422 58.07 32.53 28.83
N ARG A 423 58.96 33.44 28.42
CA ARG A 423 60.40 33.38 28.79
C ARG A 423 60.63 33.50 30.30
N GLN A 424 59.76 34.22 31.01
CA GLN A 424 59.85 34.40 32.46
C GLN A 424 59.35 33.18 33.24
N TYR A 425 58.41 32.41 32.68
CA TYR A 425 57.92 31.16 33.26
C TYR A 425 58.86 29.98 33.00
N ALA A 426 59.42 29.87 31.79
CA ALA A 426 60.40 28.81 31.46
C ALA A 426 61.67 28.90 32.31
N GLN A 427 62.09 30.12 32.70
CA GLN A 427 63.26 30.31 33.58
C GLN A 427 62.96 30.09 35.08
N ARG A 428 61.68 29.90 35.43
CA ARG A 428 61.20 29.70 36.81
C ARG A 428 60.89 28.24 37.14
N GLU A 429 60.55 27.42 36.15
CA GLU A 429 60.36 25.97 36.32
C GLU A 429 61.68 25.21 36.53
N ASP A 430 62.80 25.64 35.92
CA ASP A 430 64.13 25.03 36.16
C ASP A 430 64.70 25.25 37.57
N ARG A 431 63.96 25.90 38.50
CA ARG A 431 64.44 26.25 39.86
C ARG A 431 63.57 25.68 40.99
N TYR A 432 62.60 24.83 40.71
CA TYR A 432 61.65 24.35 41.73
C TYR A 432 61.53 22.82 41.83
N ASP A 433 62.47 22.07 41.24
CA ASP A 433 62.54 20.59 41.33
C ASP A 433 63.47 20.06 42.45
N ASP A 434 63.99 20.94 43.31
CA ASP A 434 64.68 20.56 44.55
C ASP A 434 63.97 21.26 45.72
N ASP A 435 63.19 20.51 46.50
CA ASP A 435 63.02 20.61 47.98
C ASP A 435 61.62 20.11 48.44
N ASP A 436 61.67 19.01 49.20
CA ASP A 436 60.83 18.57 50.34
C ASP A 436 59.35 18.20 50.08
N GLU A 437 58.92 16.93 50.15
CA GLU A 437 58.81 16.03 51.33
C GLU A 437 58.03 16.62 52.53
N ASP A 438 57.03 15.83 52.94
CA ASP A 438 56.34 15.78 54.25
C ASP A 438 54.96 16.44 54.48
N ASP A 439 54.17 15.63 55.20
CA ASP A 439 53.02 15.88 56.08
C ASP A 439 51.56 15.84 55.55
N GLU A 440 51.02 14.61 55.63
CA GLU A 440 49.96 14.18 56.55
C GLU A 440 48.66 15.00 56.72
N ASN A 441 47.57 14.37 56.27
CA ASN A 441 46.41 13.91 57.06
C ASN A 441 45.67 14.93 57.97
N SER A 442 44.36 15.15 57.74
CA SER A 442 43.26 14.79 58.67
C SER A 442 41.91 15.47 58.36
N ASP A 443 40.85 14.73 58.72
CA ASP A 443 39.49 15.10 59.16
C ASP A 443 38.36 15.42 58.16
N GLU A 444 37.62 14.34 57.85
CA GLU A 444 36.25 14.03 58.31
C GLU A 444 35.22 15.14 58.62
N THR A 445 34.02 14.94 58.02
CA THR A 445 32.65 15.19 58.51
C THR A 445 32.21 16.60 58.92
N GLU A 446 31.08 17.09 58.39
CA GLU A 446 29.74 16.86 58.95
C GLU A 446 28.62 17.51 58.09
N THR A 447 27.47 16.87 58.15
CA THR A 447 26.13 17.23 57.66
C THR A 447 25.65 18.61 58.10
N GLU A 448 24.86 19.31 57.26
CA GLU A 448 23.68 20.01 57.76
C GLU A 448 22.62 20.26 56.67
N ASP A 449 21.41 19.90 57.07
CA ASP A 449 20.10 20.00 56.45
C ASP A 449 19.58 21.44 56.55
N TYR A 450 18.86 21.97 55.57
CA TYR A 450 17.81 22.98 55.78
C TYR A 450 16.94 23.19 54.53
N ASP A 451 15.68 22.78 54.67
CA ASP A 451 14.50 23.36 54.01
C ASP A 451 14.48 24.89 54.12
N ASN A 452 14.17 25.59 53.03
CA ASN A 452 12.92 26.37 52.93
C ASN A 452 12.75 27.10 51.58
N ASN A 453 11.52 26.93 51.08
CA ASN A 453 10.69 27.78 50.22
C ASN A 453 10.75 27.60 48.69
#